data_AF-A0A5C6EYS0-F1
#
_entry.id   AF-A0A5C6EYS0-F1
#
_cell.length_a   1.000
_cell.length_b   1.000
_cell.length_c   1.000
_cell.angle_alpha   90.00
_cell.angle_beta   90.00
_cell.angle_gamma   90.00
#
_symmetry.space_group_name_H-M   'P 1'
#
loop_
_entity.id
_entity.type
_entity.pdbx_description
1 polymer ?
#
loop_
_entity_poly.entity_id
_entity_poly.type
_entity_poly.pdbx_seq_one_letter_code
_entity_poly.pdbx_strand_id
1 'polypeptide(L)'
;MFTRRYQVQSYAGEGEIHAVSHSLRGGSEVNEAGHLRFHALPTPGHTPCGISYSVPGCVFTGNTLFCGTVGGAGSLKEAKRQIDHIRRHIFSLPDEMMVFPTQRPMTTVSIEKYASPFFR
;
A
#
# COMPACT_ATOMS: atom_id res chain seq x y z
N MET A 1 -19.36 -5.04 24.81
CA MET A 1 -19.37 -3.59 24.50
C MET A 1 -17.93 -3.16 24.27
N PHE A 2 -17.54 -2.77 23.05
CA PHE A 2 -16.15 -2.34 22.79
C PHE A 2 -15.95 -0.95 23.40
N THR A 3 -15.22 -0.87 24.51
CA THR A 3 -14.81 0.40 25.12
C THR A 3 -13.55 0.90 24.42
N ARG A 4 -13.63 2.05 23.75
CA ARG A 4 -12.45 2.73 23.19
C ARG A 4 -11.60 3.23 24.37
N ARG A 5 -10.36 2.74 24.48
CA ARG A 5 -9.42 3.14 25.53
C ARG A 5 -8.81 4.53 25.29
N TYR A 6 -8.70 4.93 24.02
CA TYR A 6 -8.15 6.22 23.60
C TYR A 6 -9.00 6.81 22.47
N GLN A 7 -9.04 8.15 22.39
CA GLN A 7 -9.48 8.83 21.19
C GLN A 7 -8.32 8.83 20.20
N VAL A 8 -8.49 8.11 19.09
CA VAL A 8 -7.50 7.99 18.02
C VAL A 8 -8.15 8.41 16.70
N GLN A 9 -7.35 9.04 15.84
CA GLN A 9 -7.71 9.20 14.43
C GLN A 9 -7.35 7.90 13.71
N SER A 10 -8.30 7.35 12.97
CA SER A 10 -8.09 6.19 12.12
C SER A 10 -8.19 6.58 10.66
N TYR A 11 -7.40 5.91 9.81
CA TYR A 11 -7.33 6.13 8.38
C TYR A 11 -7.48 4.79 7.66
N ALA A 12 -8.29 4.75 6.61
CA ALA A 12 -8.50 3.54 5.81
C ALA A 12 -8.84 3.91 4.38
N GLY A 13 -8.61 2.99 3.44
CA GLY A 13 -9.07 3.15 2.07
C GLY A 13 -10.59 3.34 2.01
N GLU A 14 -11.04 4.22 1.13
CA GLU A 14 -12.46 4.51 0.96
C GLU A 14 -13.24 3.26 0.51
N GLY A 15 -14.36 2.99 1.18
CA GLY A 15 -15.36 2.01 0.72
C GLY A 15 -15.44 0.69 1.48
N GLU A 16 -14.53 0.38 2.42
CA GLU A 16 -14.61 -0.88 3.20
C GLU A 16 -14.94 -0.69 4.68
N ILE A 17 -14.57 0.42 5.31
CA ILE A 17 -14.70 0.59 6.76
C ILE A 17 -15.60 1.79 7.05
N HIS A 18 -16.67 1.57 7.82
CA HIS A 18 -17.62 2.65 8.19
C HIS A 18 -17.29 3.35 9.51
N ALA A 19 -16.37 2.79 10.32
CA ALA A 19 -16.02 3.29 11.65
C ALA A 19 -14.69 4.07 11.69
N VAL A 20 -14.17 4.45 10.51
CA VAL A 20 -12.90 5.16 10.32
C VAL A 20 -13.11 6.67 10.43
N SER A 21 -12.15 7.38 11.04
CA SER A 21 -12.19 8.84 11.14
C SER A 21 -11.94 9.54 9.80
N HIS A 22 -11.07 8.98 8.96
CA HIS A 22 -10.66 9.56 7.67
C HIS A 22 -10.58 8.50 6.56
N SER A 23 -11.44 8.62 5.55
CA SER A 23 -11.36 7.79 4.34
C SER A 23 -10.31 8.34 3.39
N LEU A 24 -9.51 7.44 2.80
CA LEU A 24 -8.42 7.78 1.89
C LEU A 24 -8.73 7.29 0.47
N ARG A 25 -8.50 8.16 -0.51
CA ARG A 25 -8.55 7.81 -1.94
C ARG A 25 -7.15 7.55 -2.50
N GLY A 26 -6.11 8.03 -1.81
CA GLY A 26 -4.73 8.01 -2.27
C GLY A 26 -4.42 9.09 -3.31
N GLY A 27 -3.13 9.31 -3.56
CA GLY A 27 -2.61 10.28 -4.53
C GLY A 27 -1.89 11.42 -3.81
N SER A 28 -2.55 12.56 -3.67
CA SER A 28 -1.99 13.76 -3.03
C SER A 28 -2.22 13.82 -1.51
N GLU A 29 -2.89 12.82 -0.94
CA GLU A 29 -3.21 12.78 0.48
C GLU A 29 -1.96 12.50 1.31
N VAL A 30 -1.64 13.45 2.19
CA VAL A 30 -0.55 13.34 3.16
C VAL A 30 -1.17 13.33 4.56
N ASN A 31 -0.91 12.26 5.29
CA ASN A 31 -1.29 12.13 6.69
C ASN A 31 -0.08 12.41 7.57
N GLU A 32 -0.28 13.15 8.65
CA GLU A 32 0.81 13.53 9.56
C GLU A 32 0.63 12.86 10.93
N ALA A 33 1.72 12.32 11.48
CA ALA A 33 1.79 11.85 12.85
C ALA A 33 3.04 12.44 13.51
N GLY A 34 2.88 13.56 14.22
CA GLY A 34 4.01 14.36 14.67
C GLY A 34 4.79 14.92 13.48
N HIS A 35 6.08 14.62 13.39
CA HIS A 35 6.94 15.04 12.26
C HIS A 35 6.95 14.05 11.09
N LEU A 36 6.27 12.91 11.22
CA LEU A 36 6.20 11.91 10.16
C LEU A 36 5.12 12.26 9.16
N ARG A 37 5.46 12.20 7.88
CA ARG A 37 4.56 12.43 6.75
C ARG A 37 4.37 11.15 5.96
N PHE A 38 3.13 10.71 5.86
CA PHE A 38 2.73 9.50 5.16
C PHE A 38 1.97 9.87 3.90
N HIS A 39 2.53 9.54 2.74
CA HIS A 39 1.86 9.67 1.45
C HIS A 39 1.03 8.42 1.19
N ALA A 40 -0.29 8.59 1.07
CA ALA A 40 -1.19 7.49 0.73
C ALA A 40 -1.16 7.24 -0.78
N LEU A 41 -0.73 6.05 -1.18
CA LEU A 41 -0.65 5.61 -2.57
C LEU A 41 -1.80 4.64 -2.86
N PRO A 42 -2.66 4.90 -3.86
CA PRO A 42 -3.74 3.99 -4.20
C PRO A 42 -3.18 2.74 -4.86
N THR A 43 -3.42 1.60 -4.24
CA THR A 43 -2.98 0.29 -4.75
C THR A 43 -4.09 -0.75 -4.73
N PRO A 44 -5.24 -0.49 -5.39
CA PRO A 44 -6.32 -1.46 -5.47
C PRO A 44 -5.95 -2.65 -6.34
N GLY A 45 -6.58 -3.79 -6.05
CA GLY A 45 -6.40 -5.04 -6.80
C GLY A 45 -6.55 -6.26 -5.89
N HIS A 46 -5.68 -6.40 -4.88
CA HIS A 46 -5.85 -7.43 -3.84
C HIS A 46 -7.18 -7.22 -3.11
N THR A 47 -7.45 -5.97 -2.73
CA THR A 47 -8.77 -5.48 -2.32
C THR A 47 -9.14 -4.22 -3.12
N PRO A 48 -10.43 -3.87 -3.22
CA PRO A 48 -10.87 -2.71 -3.97
C PRO A 48 -10.38 -1.36 -3.43
N CYS A 49 -10.11 -1.25 -2.13
CA CYS A 49 -9.70 -0.01 -1.47
C CYS A 49 -8.25 -0.07 -0.95
N GLY A 50 -7.39 -0.91 -1.55
CA GLY A 50 -6.00 -1.06 -1.11
C GLY A 50 -5.22 0.26 -1.14
N ILE A 51 -4.53 0.57 -0.03
CA ILE A 51 -3.64 1.73 0.12
C ILE A 51 -2.27 1.25 0.57
N SER A 52 -1.22 1.79 -0.05
CA SER A 52 0.16 1.69 0.43
C SER A 52 0.59 3.03 1.03
N TYR A 53 1.43 3.03 2.06
CA TYR A 53 1.93 4.27 2.67
C TYR A 53 3.41 4.45 2.38
N SER A 54 3.76 5.56 1.74
CA SER A 54 5.14 5.95 1.48
C SER A 54 5.59 7.00 2.51
N VAL A 55 6.77 6.79 3.07
CA VAL A 55 7.49 7.71 3.97
C VAL A 55 8.94 7.82 3.50
N PRO A 56 9.74 8.79 3.97
CA PRO A 56 11.14 8.87 3.58
C PRO A 56 11.89 7.55 3.80
N GLY A 57 12.42 6.98 2.71
CA GLY A 57 13.23 5.76 2.71
C GLY A 57 12.46 4.42 2.65
N CYS A 58 11.14 4.39 2.89
CA CYS A 58 10.38 3.14 2.78
C CYS A 58 8.89 3.28 2.42
N VAL A 59 8.33 2.21 1.87
CA VAL A 59 6.92 2.07 1.55
C VAL A 59 6.35 0.83 2.21
N PHE A 60 5.21 0.99 2.88
CA PHE A 60 4.42 -0.09 3.45
C PHE A 60 3.35 -0.49 2.45
N THR A 61 3.45 -1.69 1.87
CA THR A 61 2.61 -2.12 0.74
C THR A 61 1.43 -2.99 1.13
N GLY A 62 1.28 -3.31 2.42
CA GLY A 62 0.24 -4.20 2.89
C GLY A 62 0.33 -5.56 2.18
N ASN A 63 -0.79 -5.96 1.54
CA ASN A 63 -0.89 -7.18 0.73
C ASN A 63 -0.77 -6.92 -0.78
N THR A 64 -0.41 -5.71 -1.21
CA THR A 64 -0.30 -5.36 -2.64
C THR A 64 0.94 -6.00 -3.26
N LEU A 65 2.12 -5.72 -2.72
CA LEU A 65 3.41 -6.15 -3.24
C LEU A 65 4.20 -6.83 -2.13
N PHE A 66 4.83 -7.94 -2.47
CA PHE A 66 5.54 -8.84 -1.59
C PHE A 66 6.93 -9.16 -2.16
N CYS A 67 7.87 -9.59 -1.32
CA CYS A 67 9.16 -10.08 -1.81
C CYS A 67 8.97 -11.26 -2.80
N GLY A 68 9.30 -11.02 -4.07
CA GLY A 68 9.21 -11.97 -5.19
C GLY A 68 7.79 -12.31 -5.67
N THR A 69 6.74 -11.64 -5.20
CA THR A 69 5.35 -11.95 -5.57
C THR A 69 4.38 -10.79 -5.34
N VAL A 70 3.10 -10.97 -5.68
CA VAL A 70 2.02 -10.01 -5.42
C VAL A 70 0.88 -10.67 -4.66
N GLY A 71 0.05 -9.89 -3.96
CA GLY A 71 -1.12 -10.44 -3.29
C GLY A 71 -2.11 -11.05 -4.27
N GLY A 72 -2.78 -12.12 -3.84
CA GLY A 72 -3.80 -12.77 -4.66
C GLY A 72 -5.04 -11.91 -4.81
N ALA A 73 -5.46 -11.64 -6.04
CA ALA A 73 -6.67 -10.88 -6.33
C ALA A 73 -7.85 -11.82 -6.62
N GLY A 74 -9.08 -11.36 -6.32
CA GLY A 74 -10.30 -12.18 -6.50
C GLY A 74 -10.70 -12.46 -7.96
N SER A 75 -10.07 -11.81 -8.95
CA SER A 75 -10.29 -12.07 -10.37
C SER A 75 -9.08 -11.66 -11.22
N LEU A 76 -9.03 -12.11 -12.48
CA LEU A 76 -7.98 -11.70 -13.43
C LEU A 76 -8.00 -10.20 -13.72
N LYS A 77 -9.17 -9.55 -13.73
CA LYS A 77 -9.29 -8.10 -13.89
C LYS A 77 -8.63 -7.38 -12.72
N GLU A 78 -8.87 -7.85 -11.51
CA GLU A 78 -8.32 -7.29 -10.28
C GLU A 78 -6.81 -7.53 -10.16
N ALA A 79 -6.34 -8.71 -10.59
CA ALA A 79 -4.90 -8.99 -10.67
C ALA A 79 -4.19 -8.03 -11.62
N LYS A 80 -4.74 -7.80 -12.82
CA LYS A 80 -4.19 -6.82 -13.78
C LYS A 80 -4.17 -5.41 -13.18
N ARG A 81 -5.29 -5.00 -12.56
CA ARG A 81 -5.39 -3.70 -11.87
C ARG A 81 -4.30 -3.55 -10.81
N GLN A 82 -4.04 -4.58 -10.01
CA GLN A 82 -2.98 -4.59 -9.00
C GLN A 82 -1.60 -4.33 -9.61
N ILE A 83 -1.27 -5.05 -10.68
CA ILE A 83 0.01 -4.91 -11.39
C ILE A 83 0.18 -3.49 -11.95
N ASP A 84 -0.88 -2.93 -12.55
CA ASP A 84 -0.86 -1.58 -13.10
C ASP A 84 -0.64 -0.53 -12.01
N HIS A 85 -1.30 -0.66 -10.85
CA HIS A 85 -1.10 0.25 -9.73
C HIS A 85 0.28 0.11 -9.08
N ILE A 86 0.83 -1.10 -8.97
CA ILE A 86 2.21 -1.29 -8.50
C ILE A 86 3.18 -0.55 -9.42
N ARG A 87 3.05 -0.74 -10.74
CA ARG A 87 3.90 -0.05 -11.74
C ARG A 87 3.76 1.47 -11.64
N ARG A 88 2.53 1.96 -11.50
CA ARG A 88 2.24 3.40 -11.49
C ARG A 88 2.67 4.13 -10.22
N HIS A 89 2.58 3.49 -9.06
CA HIS A 89 2.73 4.16 -7.77
C HIS A 89 3.92 3.68 -6.95
N ILE A 90 4.25 2.40 -7.01
CA ILE A 90 5.34 1.82 -6.22
C ILE A 90 6.64 1.87 -7.03
N PHE A 91 6.61 1.49 -8.31
CA PHE A 91 7.82 1.50 -9.16
C PHE A 91 8.21 2.87 -9.70
N SER A 92 7.37 3.88 -9.46
CA SER A 92 7.71 5.30 -9.64
C SER A 92 8.51 5.89 -8.48
N LEU A 93 8.60 5.18 -7.35
CA LEU A 93 9.45 5.56 -6.23
C LEU A 93 10.93 5.28 -6.54
N PRO A 94 11.88 5.87 -5.78
CA PRO A 94 13.30 5.57 -5.93
C PRO A 94 13.60 4.08 -5.79
N ASP A 95 14.57 3.59 -6.54
CA ASP A 95 14.91 2.17 -6.63
C ASP A 95 15.48 1.61 -5.31
N GLU A 96 16.11 2.47 -4.50
CA GLU A 96 16.61 2.19 -3.16
C GLU A 96 15.52 2.11 -2.08
N MET A 97 14.27 2.47 -2.41
CA MET A 97 13.19 2.52 -1.44
C MET A 97 12.88 1.11 -0.91
N MET A 98 12.93 0.97 0.42
CA MET A 98 12.61 -0.29 1.08
C MET A 98 11.11 -0.56 1.01
N VAL A 99 10.74 -1.80 0.71
CA VAL A 99 9.35 -2.26 0.62
C VAL A 99 9.06 -3.18 1.80
N PHE A 100 8.14 -2.75 2.67
CA PHE A 100 7.70 -3.50 3.84
C PHE A 100 6.27 -4.05 3.63
N PRO A 101 6.14 -5.35 3.31
CA PRO A 101 4.83 -6.00 3.24
C PRO A 101 4.32 -6.45 4.62
N THR A 102 3.05 -6.87 4.71
CA THR A 102 2.45 -7.30 6.00
C THR A 102 3.06 -8.57 6.59
N GLN A 103 3.48 -9.55 5.78
CA GLN A 103 3.80 -10.92 6.25
C GLN A 103 5.11 -11.52 5.72
N ARG A 104 5.71 -10.90 4.71
CA ARG A 104 6.92 -11.44 4.06
C ARG A 104 8.16 -10.62 4.44
N PRO A 105 9.37 -11.14 4.17
CA PRO A 105 10.58 -10.35 4.32
C PRO A 105 10.50 -9.03 3.54
N MET A 106 11.22 -8.04 4.03
CA MET A 106 11.43 -6.77 3.33
C MET A 106 12.22 -7.00 2.03
N THR A 107 11.98 -6.15 1.05
CA THR A 107 12.65 -6.11 -0.26
C THR A 107 12.88 -4.64 -0.65
N THR A 108 13.31 -4.36 -1.88
CA THR A 108 13.42 -2.98 -2.41
C THR A 108 12.59 -2.83 -3.67
N VAL A 109 12.29 -1.57 -4.03
CA VAL A 109 11.64 -1.24 -5.30
C VAL A 109 12.44 -1.82 -6.47
N SER A 110 13.77 -1.66 -6.48
CA SER A 110 14.63 -2.22 -7.53
C SER A 110 14.52 -3.74 -7.65
N ILE A 111 14.61 -4.49 -6.55
CA ILE A 111 14.53 -5.96 -6.59
C ILE A 111 13.19 -6.40 -7.20
N GLU A 112 12.07 -5.84 -6.74
CA GLU A 112 10.76 -6.25 -7.25
C GLU A 112 10.50 -5.78 -8.69
N LYS A 113 10.99 -4.60 -9.06
CA LYS A 113 10.79 -4.04 -10.40
C LYS A 113 11.55 -4.81 -11.48
N TYR A 114 12.75 -5.31 -11.17
CA TYR A 114 13.63 -5.92 -12.18
C TYR A 114 13.76 -7.44 -12.07
N ALA A 115 13.65 -8.01 -10.87
CA ALA A 115 13.85 -9.45 -10.67
C ALA A 115 12.56 -10.25 -10.57
N SER A 116 11.45 -9.65 -10.14
CA SER A 116 10.19 -10.36 -9.87
C SER A 116 9.56 -10.91 -11.16
N PRO A 117 9.11 -12.18 -11.18
CA PRO A 117 8.53 -12.80 -12.37
C PRO A 117 7.17 -12.20 -12.76
N PHE A 118 6.53 -11.43 -11.87
CA PHE A 118 5.23 -10.81 -12.13
C PHE A 118 5.31 -9.53 -12.98
N PHE A 119 6.51 -8.99 -13.17
CA PHE A 119 6.71 -7.69 -13.83
C PHE A 119 7.64 -7.74 -15.05
N ARG A 120 8.11 -8.93 -15.43
CA ARG A 120 8.87 -9.17 -16.66
C ARG A 120 8.00 -9.13 -17.91
#